data_AF-A0A8H6YJ61-F1
#
_entry.id   AF-A0A8H6YJ61-F1
#
_cell.length_a   1.000
_cell.length_b   1.000
_cell.length_c   1.000
_cell.angle_alpha   90.00
_cell.angle_beta   90.00
_cell.angle_gamma   90.00
#
_symmetry.space_group_name_H-M   'P 1'
#
loop_
_entity.id
_entity.type
_entity.pdbx_description
1 polymer ?
#
loop_
_entity_poly.entity_id
_entity_poly.type
_entity_poly.pdbx_seq_one_letter_code
_entity_poly.pdbx_strand_id
1 'polypeptide(L)' 'MHPQLSDKKALVCKDFLEALEQCHSNNWARLLGRCNKQKEELNVCLRNERIERATENREMAKERKLKTEQARKNFYADE' A
#
# COMPACT_ATOMS: atom_id res chain seq x y z
N MET A 1 -0.80 5.71 16.57
CA MET A 1 -0.71 4.82 15.40
C MET A 1 -1.94 3.93 15.41
N HIS A 2 -2.60 3.74 14.26
CA HIS A 2 -3.67 2.74 14.19
C HIS A 2 -3.01 1.35 14.27
N PRO A 3 -3.44 0.44 15.16
CA PRO A 3 -2.75 -0.84 15.38
C PRO A 3 -2.64 -1.71 14.13
N GLN A 4 -3.57 -1.55 13.18
CA GLN A 4 -3.69 -2.39 11.98
C GLN A 4 -2.90 -1.87 10.77
N LEU A 5 -1.66 -1.40 10.94
CA LEU A 5 -0.78 -1.23 9.79
C LEU A 5 -0.18 -2.61 9.46
N SER A 6 -0.92 -3.40 8.66
CA SER A 6 -0.58 -4.80 8.37
C SER A 6 0.91 -5.00 8.06
N ASP A 7 1.49 -6.10 8.55
CA ASP A 7 2.92 -6.43 8.53
C ASP A 7 3.64 -6.15 7.19
N LYS A 8 2.99 -6.38 6.04
CA LYS A 8 3.57 -6.08 4.72
C LYS A 8 3.79 -4.58 4.45
N LYS A 9 2.86 -3.72 4.88
CA LYS A 9 2.97 -2.26 4.78
C LYS A 9 4.01 -1.73 5.76
N ALA A 10 4.08 -2.36 6.93
CA ALA A 10 5.07 -2.06 7.95
C ALA A 10 6.50 -2.36 7.47
N LEU A 11 6.70 -3.35 6.60
CA LEU A 11 8.01 -3.68 6.03
C LEU A 11 8.50 -2.67 4.99
N VAL A 12 7.64 -2.23 4.05
CA VAL A 12 8.06 -1.32 2.96
C VAL A 12 8.33 0.09 3.47
N CYS A 13 7.48 0.59 4.38
CA CYS A 13 7.61 1.94 4.93
C CYS A 13 8.18 1.94 6.36
N LYS A 14 8.95 0.90 6.72
CA LYS A 14 9.43 0.66 8.09
C LYS A 14 10.19 1.85 8.66
N ASP A 15 11.13 2.40 7.89
CA ASP A 15 12.00 3.49 8.35
C ASP A 15 11.19 4.76 8.66
N PHE A 16 10.16 5.05 7.86
CA PHE A 16 9.26 6.19 8.09
C PHE A 16 8.33 5.96 9.30
N LEU A 17 7.96 4.70 9.57
CA LEU A 17 7.19 4.35 10.76
C LEU A 17 8.03 4.51 12.01
N GLU A 18 9.26 3.99 12.02
CA GLU A 18 10.20 4.13 13.14
C GLU A 18 10.50 5.62 13.40
N ALA A 19 10.71 6.43 12.37
CA ALA A 19 10.92 7.87 12.52
C ALA A 19 9.70 8.58 13.16
N LEU A 20 8.48 8.20 12.77
CA LEU A 20 7.27 8.76 13.35
C LEU A 20 7.01 8.27 14.78
N GLU A 21 7.32 7.00 15.07
CA GLU A 21 7.23 6.44 16.43
C GLU A 21 8.25 7.06 17.38
N GLN A 22 9.49 7.25 16.92
CA GLN A 22 10.52 7.97 17.66
C GLN A 22 10.08 9.41 17.96
N CYS A 23 9.46 10.10 17.00
CA CYS A 23 8.92 11.44 17.27
C CYS A 23 7.76 11.40 18.29
N HIS A 24 6.87 10.43 18.16
CA HIS A 24 5.76 10.25 19.10
C HIS A 24 6.15 9.74 20.48
N SER A 25 7.37 9.21 20.67
CA SER A 25 7.92 8.90 21.99
C SER A 25 7.93 10.12 22.91
N ASN A 26 8.02 11.32 22.34
CA ASN A 26 7.81 12.57 23.04
C ASN A 26 6.34 13.00 22.97
N ASN A 27 5.61 12.79 24.06
CA ASN A 27 4.19 13.11 24.18
C ASN A 27 3.86 14.58 23.84
N TRP A 28 4.73 15.52 24.17
CA TRP A 28 4.52 16.94 23.87
C TRP A 28 4.70 17.26 22.38
N ALA A 29 5.69 16.65 21.73
CA ALA A 29 5.92 16.82 20.30
C ALA A 29 4.73 16.32 19.46
N ARG A 30 4.09 15.24 19.91
CA ARG A 30 2.87 14.70 19.30
C ARG A 30 1.69 15.65 19.44
N LEU A 31 1.45 16.20 20.62
CA LEU A 31 0.30 17.08 20.90
C LEU A 31 0.41 18.44 20.20
N LEU A 32 1.64 18.97 20.08
CA LEU A 32 1.90 20.27 19.46
C LEU A 32 2.10 20.20 17.94
N GLY A 33 1.94 19.02 17.32
CA GLY A 33 2.10 18.84 15.87
C GLY A 33 3.55 18.93 15.36
N ARG A 34 4.55 18.79 16.23
CA ARG A 34 5.97 18.83 15.82
C ARG A 34 6.40 17.62 14.99
N CYS A 35 5.61 16.55 14.97
CA CYS A 35 5.86 15.33 14.20
C CYS A 35 5.26 15.34 12.78
N ASN A 36 4.76 16.50 12.31
CA ASN A 36 4.08 16.58 11.01
C ASN A 36 5.00 16.23 9.84
N LYS A 37 6.30 16.56 9.90
CA LYS A 37 7.24 16.23 8.83
C LYS A 37 7.35 14.71 8.62
N GLN A 38 7.60 13.96 9.68
CA GLN A 38 7.70 12.50 9.66
C GLN A 38 6.38 11.86 9.23
N LYS A 39 5.25 12.46 9.64
CA LYS A 39 3.91 12.02 9.22
C LYS A 39 3.71 12.21 7.71
N GLU A 40 4.12 13.33 7.13
CA GLU A 40 4.02 13.56 5.69
C GLU A 40 4.91 12.60 4.90
N GLU A 41 6.14 12.37 5.35
CA GLU A 41 7.06 11.39 4.73
C GLU A 41 6.46 9.98 4.73
N LEU A 42 5.88 9.55 5.86
CA LEU A 42 5.16 8.28 5.96
C LEU A 42 3.95 8.22 5.01
N ASN A 43 3.17 9.30 4.92
CA ASN A 43 2.01 9.37 4.02
C ASN A 43 2.41 9.21 2.56
N VAL A 44 3.52 9.84 2.15
CA VAL A 44 4.06 9.72 0.79
C VAL A 44 4.46 8.27 0.50
N CYS A 45 5.18 7.62 1.43
CA CYS A 45 5.56 6.23 1.27
C CYS A 45 4.34 5.30 1.11
N LEU A 46 3.36 5.42 2.02
CA LEU A 46 2.13 4.61 1.98
C LEU A 46 1.29 4.86 0.72
N ARG A 47 1.30 6.10 0.20
CA ARG A 47 0.63 6.44 -1.04
C ARG A 47 1.31 5.75 -2.24
N ASN A 48 2.63 5.75 -2.30
CA ASN A 48 3.38 5.09 -3.36
C ASN A 48 3.13 3.57 -3.33
N GLU A 49 3.22 2.95 -2.16
CA GLU A 49 2.95 1.52 -1.97
C GLU A 49 1.51 1.13 -2.37
N ARG A 50 0.55 2.01 -2.10
CA ARG A 50 -0.83 1.83 -2.57
C ARG A 50 -0.92 1.88 -4.11
N ILE A 51 -0.21 2.80 -4.75
CA ILE A 51 -0.24 2.96 -6.22
C ILE A 51 0.41 1.77 -6.91
N GLU A 52 1.54 1.30 -6.41
CA GLU A 52 2.25 0.13 -6.94
C GLU A 52 1.36 -1.11 -6.90
N ARG A 53 0.80 -1.43 -5.73
CA ARG A 53 -0.15 -2.54 -5.56
C ARG A 53 -1.38 -2.39 -6.46
N ALA A 54 -1.91 -1.18 -6.61
CA ALA A 54 -3.06 -0.93 -7.48
C ALA A 54 -2.70 -1.18 -8.95
N THR A 55 -1.48 -0.86 -9.36
CA THR A 55 -0.95 -1.13 -10.70
C THR A 55 -0.80 -2.63 -10.92
N GLU A 56 -0.15 -3.36 -10.00
CA GLU A 56 0.00 -4.82 -10.07
C GLU A 56 -1.36 -5.53 -10.18
N ASN A 57 -2.32 -5.13 -9.32
CA ASN A 57 -3.67 -5.68 -9.35
C ASN A 57 -4.38 -5.41 -10.67
N ARG A 58 -4.16 -4.25 -11.30
CA ARG A 58 -4.72 -3.93 -12.62
C ARG A 58 -4.13 -4.80 -13.71
N GLU A 59 -2.81 -5.00 -13.72
CA GLU A 59 -2.17 -5.87 -14.72
C GLU A 59 -2.61 -7.33 -14.56
N MET A 60 -2.62 -7.86 -13.33
CA MET A 60 -3.16 -9.20 -13.05
C MET A 60 -4.64 -9.33 -13.47
N ALA A 61 -5.45 -8.29 -13.28
CA ALA A 61 -6.85 -8.31 -13.70
C ALA A 61 -6.99 -8.37 -15.23
N LYS A 62 -6.15 -7.64 -15.97
CA LYS A 62 -6.12 -7.70 -17.45
C LYS A 62 -5.72 -9.09 -17.94
N GLU A 63 -4.67 -9.68 -17.35
CA GLU A 63 -4.23 -11.03 -17.69
C GLU A 63 -5.34 -12.07 -17.44
N ARG A 64 -6.00 -11.99 -16.28
CA ARG A 64 -7.13 -12.87 -15.95
C ARG A 64 -8.27 -12.70 -16.94
N LYS A 65 -8.61 -11.45 -17.30
CA LYS A 65 -9.64 -11.15 -18.30
C LYS A 65 -9.30 -11.78 -19.65
N LEU A 66 -8.07 -11.63 -20.14
CA LEU A 66 -7.63 -12.22 -21.40
C LEU A 66 -7.73 -13.75 -21.39
N LYS A 67 -7.28 -14.39 -20.30
CA LYS A 67 -7.39 -15.85 -20.12
C LYS A 67 -8.84 -16.32 -20.13
N THR A 68 -9.73 -15.62 -19.42
CA THR A 68 -11.16 -15.95 -19.39
C THR A 68 -11.81 -15.77 -20.76
N GLU A 69 -11.48 -14.69 -21.48
CA GLU A 69 -11.99 -14.44 -22.83
C GLU A 69 -11.52 -15.51 -23.82
N GLN A 70 -10.24 -15.92 -23.75
CA GLN A 70 -9.71 -16.98 -24.58
C GLN A 70 -10.37 -18.33 -24.28
N ALA A 71 -10.47 -18.69 -22.99
CA ALA A 71 -11.14 -19.93 -22.57
C ALA A 71 -12.60 -19.97 -23.03
N ARG A 72 -13.31 -18.84 -22.94
CA ARG A 72 -14.68 -18.72 -23.44
C ARG A 72 -14.77 -18.89 -24.96
N LYS A 73 -13.86 -18.29 -25.73
CA LYS A 73 -13.83 -18.46 -27.20
C LYS A 73 -13.57 -19.90 -27.59
N ASN A 74 -12.61 -20.57 -26.94
CA ASN A 74 -12.31 -21.96 -27.20
C ASN A 74 -13.53 -22.86 -26.91
N PHE A 75 -14.21 -22.63 -25.78
CA PHE A 75 -15.41 -23.39 -25.42
C PHE A 75 -16.51 -23.34 -26.50
N TYR A 76 -16.77 -22.17 -27.09
CA TYR A 76 -17.76 -22.04 -28.17
C TYR A 76 -17.25 -22.46 -29.56
N ALA A 77 -15.94 -22.68 -29.73
CA ALA A 77 -15.37 -23.15 -30.99
C ALA A 77 -15.36 -24.70 -31.07
N ASP A 78 -15.43 -25.35 -29.92
CA ASP A 78 -15.50 -26.82 -29.79
C ASP A 78 -16.96 -27.36 -29.79
N GLU A 79 -17.96 -26.46 -29.87
CA GLU A 79 -19.40 -26.76 -30.00
C GLU A 79 -19.89 -26.58 -31.45
#